data_AF-A0A1G2Q4P9-F1
#
_entry.id   AF-A0A1G2Q4P9-F1
#
_cell.length_a   1.000
_cell.length_b   1.000
_cell.length_c   1.000
_cell.angle_alpha   90.00
_cell.angle_beta   90.00
_cell.angle_gamma   90.00
#
_symmetry.space_group_name_H-M   'P 1'
#
loop_
_entity.id
_entity.type
_entity.pdbx_description
1 polymer ?
#
loop_
_entity_poly.entity_id
_entity_poly.type
_entity_poly.pdbx_seq_one_letter_code
_entity_poly.pdbx_strand_id
1 'polypeptide(L)'
;MQNITKRLIVWAVVVALILLVPLVAMQFTEEVDWDPFDFVLMGAVMFGVGLAYELIARRSEKTVYRVAFGVGLAGAFLLFWVNGAVGIIGNEGQPANLMYGAVFAVGLVGSIMARFKSRGMARTLFAAALVQFLVPIITLIVWPQVSWGGTGIVGVFVLNAFFAMLFVVSAMLFR
;
A
#
# COMPACT_ATOMS: atom_id res chain seq x y z
N MET A 1 -26.64 6.38 10.76
CA MET A 1 -25.23 5.93 10.63
C MET A 1 -25.23 4.40 10.66
N GLN A 2 -24.74 3.71 9.64
CA GLN A 2 -24.70 2.23 9.66
C GLN A 2 -23.83 1.74 10.83
N ASN A 3 -24.29 0.70 11.53
CA ASN A 3 -23.57 0.05 12.62
C ASN A 3 -22.20 -0.46 12.12
N ILE A 4 -21.12 -0.17 12.84
CA ILE A 4 -19.76 -0.60 12.50
C ILE A 4 -19.68 -2.11 12.27
N THR A 5 -20.39 -2.91 13.06
CA THR A 5 -20.46 -4.37 12.91
C THR A 5 -20.98 -4.77 11.53
N LYS A 6 -22.02 -4.11 11.02
CA LYS A 6 -22.54 -4.38 9.68
C LYS A 6 -21.50 -4.09 8.61
N ARG A 7 -20.69 -3.04 8.78
CA ARG A 7 -19.63 -2.68 7.83
C ARG A 7 -18.46 -3.64 7.88
N LEU A 8 -18.09 -4.12 9.06
CA LEU A 8 -17.06 -5.16 9.19
C LEU A 8 -17.50 -6.46 8.48
N ILE A 9 -18.77 -6.83 8.60
CA ILE A 9 -19.33 -7.97 7.83
C ILE A 9 -19.24 -7.70 6.34
N VAL A 10 -19.63 -6.50 5.87
CA VAL A 10 -19.50 -6.13 4.45
C VAL A 10 -18.04 -6.25 3.98
N TRP A 11 -17.08 -5.74 4.74
CA TRP A 11 -15.66 -5.87 4.40
C TRP A 11 -15.18 -7.31 4.39
N ALA A 12 -15.57 -8.13 5.38
CA ALA A 12 -15.21 -9.54 5.40
C ALA A 12 -15.77 -10.30 4.19
N VAL A 13 -17.03 -10.03 3.81
CA VAL A 13 -17.65 -10.62 2.62
C VAL A 13 -16.94 -10.15 1.34
N VAL A 14 -16.65 -8.85 1.21
CA VAL A 14 -15.94 -8.32 0.04
C VAL A 14 -14.54 -8.94 -0.10
N VAL A 15 -13.79 -9.03 1.00
CA VAL A 15 -12.46 -9.68 0.99
C VAL A 15 -12.59 -11.14 0.61
N ALA A 16 -13.52 -11.88 1.21
CA ALA A 16 -13.75 -13.28 0.88
C ALA A 16 -14.08 -13.46 -0.61
N LEU A 17 -14.99 -12.65 -1.16
CA LEU A 17 -15.35 -12.69 -2.58
C LEU A 17 -14.18 -12.37 -3.50
N ILE A 18 -13.31 -11.42 -3.13
CA ILE A 18 -12.11 -11.11 -3.93
C ILE A 18 -11.11 -12.27 -3.86
N LEU A 19 -10.90 -12.87 -2.70
CA LEU A 19 -10.00 -14.02 -2.54
C LEU A 19 -10.53 -15.31 -3.20
N LEU A 20 -11.83 -15.40 -3.50
CA LEU A 20 -12.33 -16.49 -4.35
C LEU A 20 -11.75 -16.41 -5.76
N VAL A 21 -11.34 -15.24 -6.26
CA VAL A 21 -10.78 -15.11 -7.61
C VAL A 21 -9.49 -15.92 -7.78
N PRO A 22 -8.42 -15.72 -6.99
CA PRO A 22 -7.23 -16.57 -7.09
C PRO A 22 -7.53 -18.04 -6.75
N LEU A 23 -8.39 -18.32 -5.76
CA LEU A 23 -8.74 -19.70 -5.40
C LEU A 23 -9.39 -20.47 -6.56
N VAL A 24 -10.29 -19.81 -7.29
CA VAL A 24 -10.95 -20.37 -8.47
C VAL A 24 -9.96 -20.43 -9.63
N ALA A 25 -9.12 -19.41 -9.84
CA ALA A 25 -8.11 -19.41 -10.90
C ALA A 25 -7.13 -20.59 -10.79
N MET A 26 -6.70 -20.93 -9.56
CA MET A 26 -5.86 -22.09 -9.27
C MET A 26 -6.49 -23.45 -9.66
N GLN A 27 -7.80 -23.49 -9.88
CA GLN A 27 -8.46 -24.71 -10.40
C GLN A 27 -8.34 -24.85 -11.92
N PHE A 28 -7.92 -23.80 -12.61
CA PHE A 28 -7.87 -23.72 -14.07
C PHE A 28 -6.45 -23.47 -14.63
N THR A 29 -5.53 -22.92 -13.83
CA THR A 29 -4.17 -22.59 -14.28
C THR A 29 -3.13 -22.69 -13.15
N GLU A 30 -1.88 -22.98 -13.52
CA GLU A 30 -0.70 -22.93 -12.64
C GLU A 30 -0.06 -21.53 -12.59
N GLU A 31 -0.56 -20.56 -13.37
CA GLU A 31 -0.05 -19.18 -13.35
C GLU A 31 -0.28 -18.45 -12.02
N VAL A 32 -1.28 -18.88 -11.26
CA VAL A 32 -1.52 -18.44 -9.88
C VAL A 32 -1.20 -19.62 -8.99
N ASP A 33 -0.23 -19.45 -8.09
CA ASP A 33 0.19 -20.50 -7.15
C ASP A 33 0.27 -19.90 -5.73
N TRP A 34 -0.89 -19.72 -5.11
CA TRP A 34 -0.99 -19.14 -3.76
C TRP A 34 -1.07 -20.26 -2.72
N ASP A 35 -0.22 -20.19 -1.71
CA ASP A 35 -0.32 -21.08 -0.58
C ASP A 35 -1.38 -20.55 0.44
N PRO A 36 -1.78 -21.35 1.45
CA PRO A 36 -2.73 -20.87 2.47
C PRO A 36 -2.28 -19.60 3.22
N PHE A 37 -0.96 -19.37 3.32
CA PHE A 37 -0.42 -18.19 3.98
C PHE A 37 -0.64 -16.93 3.12
N ASP A 38 -0.52 -17.01 1.80
CA ASP A 38 -0.82 -15.91 0.88
C ASP A 38 -2.27 -15.43 1.01
N PHE A 39 -3.22 -16.38 1.07
CA PHE A 39 -4.64 -16.06 1.29
C PHE A 39 -4.87 -15.36 2.64
N VAL A 40 -4.23 -15.86 3.71
CA VAL A 40 -4.36 -15.27 5.04
C VAL A 40 -3.72 -13.88 5.09
N LEU A 41 -2.53 -13.72 4.51
CA LEU A 41 -1.80 -12.46 4.48
C LEU A 41 -2.56 -11.40 3.67
N MET A 42 -2.96 -11.72 2.44
CA MET A 42 -3.73 -10.81 1.61
C MET A 42 -5.08 -10.49 2.24
N GLY A 43 -5.78 -11.48 2.78
CA GLY A 43 -7.04 -11.28 3.49
C GLY A 43 -6.91 -10.35 4.70
N ALA A 44 -5.87 -10.56 5.52
CA ALA A 44 -5.59 -9.71 6.68
C ALA A 44 -5.24 -8.27 6.26
N VAL A 45 -4.44 -8.08 5.21
CA VAL A 45 -4.08 -6.75 4.70
C VAL A 45 -5.30 -6.03 4.14
N MET A 46 -6.09 -6.68 3.27
CA MET A 46 -7.28 -6.07 2.68
C MET A 46 -8.33 -5.73 3.74
N PHE A 47 -8.59 -6.64 4.67
CA PHE A 47 -9.52 -6.40 5.77
C PHE A 47 -8.98 -5.29 6.69
N GLY A 48 -7.68 -5.29 6.99
CA GLY A 48 -7.01 -4.25 7.78
C GLY A 48 -7.12 -2.86 7.17
N VAL A 49 -7.00 -2.75 5.84
CA VAL A 49 -7.21 -1.48 5.10
C VAL A 49 -8.65 -1.00 5.24
N GLY A 50 -9.64 -1.89 5.03
CA GLY A 50 -11.05 -1.57 5.22
C GLY A 50 -11.36 -1.13 6.65
N LEU A 51 -10.81 -1.84 7.63
CA LEU A 51 -10.93 -1.53 9.06
C LEU A 51 -10.30 -0.16 9.40
N ALA A 52 -9.09 0.10 8.93
CA ALA A 52 -8.40 1.37 9.14
C ALA A 52 -9.22 2.54 8.59
N TYR A 53 -9.78 2.40 7.38
CA TYR A 53 -10.66 3.41 6.80
C TYR A 53 -11.90 3.65 7.66
N GLU A 54 -12.58 2.59 8.08
CA GLU A 54 -13.78 2.68 8.92
C GLU A 54 -13.51 3.30 10.30
N LEU A 55 -12.37 2.99 10.92
CA LEU A 55 -12.01 3.48 12.26
C LEU A 55 -11.45 4.90 12.29
N ILE A 56 -10.73 5.31 11.25
CA ILE A 56 -10.00 6.60 11.23
C ILE A 56 -10.70 7.61 10.36
N ALA A 57 -10.99 7.29 9.10
CA ALA A 57 -11.59 8.25 8.15
C ALA A 57 -12.91 8.80 8.69
N ARG A 58 -13.72 7.94 9.33
CA ARG A 58 -15.03 8.30 9.87
C ARG A 58 -15.01 9.19 11.09
N ARG A 59 -13.86 9.34 11.78
CA ARG A 59 -13.74 10.28 12.89
C ARG A 59 -13.88 11.73 12.43
N SER A 60 -13.65 11.98 11.14
CA SER A 60 -13.87 13.28 10.51
C SER A 60 -15.21 13.31 9.80
N GLU A 61 -15.93 14.41 9.95
CA GLU A 61 -17.14 14.72 9.15
C GLU A 61 -16.79 15.26 7.76
N LYS A 62 -15.55 15.74 7.57
CA LYS A 62 -15.12 16.34 6.31
C LYS A 62 -14.84 15.26 5.25
N THR A 63 -15.59 15.30 4.15
CA THR A 63 -15.39 14.38 3.00
C THR A 63 -13.96 14.44 2.48
N VAL A 64 -13.34 15.62 2.41
CA VAL A 64 -11.96 15.79 1.96
C VAL A 64 -10.97 14.97 2.81
N TYR A 65 -11.14 14.95 4.13
CA TYR A 65 -10.30 14.13 5.01
C TYR A 65 -10.46 12.64 4.72
N ARG A 66 -11.70 12.19 4.49
CA ARG A 66 -12.00 10.78 4.19
C ARG A 66 -11.37 10.36 2.86
N VAL A 67 -11.50 11.20 1.84
CA VAL A 67 -10.88 10.97 0.52
C VAL A 67 -9.36 10.97 0.65
N ALA A 68 -8.78 11.95 1.34
CA ALA A 68 -7.33 12.01 1.58
C ALA A 68 -6.82 10.72 2.23
N PHE A 69 -7.45 10.29 3.32
CA PHE A 69 -7.08 9.06 4.03
C PHE A 69 -7.26 7.82 3.15
N GLY A 70 -8.34 7.75 2.38
CA GLY A 70 -8.60 6.68 1.43
C GLY A 70 -7.54 6.57 0.33
N VAL A 71 -7.15 7.69 -0.28
CA VAL A 71 -6.09 7.72 -1.31
C VAL A 71 -4.75 7.26 -0.72
N GLY A 72 -4.40 7.72 0.48
CA GLY A 72 -3.17 7.30 1.15
C GLY A 72 -3.15 5.81 1.49
N LEU A 73 -4.26 5.28 2.04
CA LEU A 73 -4.42 3.85 2.32
C LEU A 73 -4.39 3.00 1.04
N ALA A 74 -5.08 3.43 -0.01
CA ALA A 74 -5.06 2.74 -1.30
C ALA A 74 -3.65 2.72 -1.90
N GLY A 75 -2.92 3.84 -1.84
CA GLY A 75 -1.52 3.91 -2.26
C GLY A 75 -0.62 2.95 -1.49
N ALA A 76 -0.78 2.87 -0.16
CA ALA A 76 -0.03 1.92 0.66
C ALA A 76 -0.39 0.46 0.36
N PHE A 77 -1.68 0.16 0.19
CA PHE A 77 -2.14 -1.17 -0.18
C PHE A 77 -1.59 -1.61 -1.55
N LEU A 78 -1.71 -0.75 -2.56
CA LEU A 78 -1.20 -1.04 -3.90
C LEU A 78 0.32 -1.18 -3.91
N LEU A 79 1.03 -0.37 -3.13
CA LEU A 79 2.47 -0.51 -2.97
C LEU A 79 2.84 -1.87 -2.37
N PHE A 80 2.14 -2.29 -1.31
CA PHE A 80 2.37 -3.59 -0.67
C PHE A 80 2.12 -4.72 -1.66
N TRP A 81 0.98 -4.68 -2.36
CA TRP A 81 0.58 -5.73 -3.27
C TRP A 81 1.49 -5.82 -4.49
N VAL A 82 1.74 -4.71 -5.19
CA VAL A 82 2.59 -4.70 -6.40
C VAL A 82 4.02 -5.11 -6.05
N ASN A 83 4.56 -4.60 -4.94
CA ASN A 83 5.91 -4.96 -4.50
C ASN A 83 6.03 -6.43 -4.08
N GLY A 84 5.02 -6.97 -3.39
CA GLY A 84 5.01 -8.37 -2.97
C GLY A 84 4.78 -9.34 -4.13
N ALA A 85 3.96 -8.97 -5.11
CA ALA A 85 3.58 -9.86 -6.21
C ALA A 85 4.60 -9.90 -7.35
N VAL A 86 5.21 -8.76 -7.71
CA VAL A 86 6.10 -8.67 -8.88
C VAL A 86 7.51 -8.21 -8.51
N GLY A 87 7.67 -7.56 -7.35
CA GLY A 87 8.89 -6.84 -7.01
C GLY A 87 9.02 -5.57 -7.87
N ILE A 88 9.05 -4.40 -7.24
CA ILE A 88 9.23 -3.15 -7.99
C ILE A 88 10.64 -3.08 -8.57
N ILE A 89 11.64 -3.63 -7.87
CA ILE A 89 13.04 -3.67 -8.28
C ILE A 89 13.39 -5.12 -8.63
N GLY A 90 13.67 -5.40 -9.90
CA GLY A 90 14.10 -6.73 -10.31
C GLY A 90 12.96 -7.73 -10.32
N ASN A 91 12.89 -8.54 -9.25
CA ASN A 91 11.85 -9.52 -8.98
C ASN A 91 11.46 -9.47 -7.49
N GLU A 92 10.38 -10.15 -7.12
CA GLU A 92 9.83 -10.23 -5.76
C GLU A 92 10.84 -10.72 -4.71
N GLY A 93 11.80 -11.56 -5.09
CA GLY A 93 12.86 -12.06 -4.21
C GLY A 93 14.05 -11.11 -4.02
N GLN A 94 14.12 -10.00 -4.76
CA GLN A 94 15.24 -9.06 -4.68
C GLN A 94 15.27 -8.33 -3.32
N PRO A 95 16.35 -8.41 -2.53
CA PRO A 95 16.42 -7.79 -1.19
C PRO A 95 16.19 -6.29 -1.17
N ALA A 96 16.45 -5.59 -2.28
CA ALA A 96 16.23 -4.16 -2.41
C ALA A 96 14.74 -3.78 -2.21
N ASN A 97 13.80 -4.68 -2.52
CA ASN A 97 12.37 -4.44 -2.32
C ASN A 97 11.97 -4.32 -0.84
N LEU A 98 12.81 -4.81 0.09
CA LEU A 98 12.59 -4.61 1.53
C LEU A 98 12.66 -3.14 1.95
N MET A 99 13.34 -2.29 1.17
CA MET A 99 13.42 -0.85 1.45
C MET A 99 12.06 -0.15 1.36
N TYR A 100 11.09 -0.67 0.58
CA TYR A 100 9.71 -0.16 0.61
C TYR A 100 9.05 -0.34 1.98
N GLY A 101 9.56 -1.25 2.81
CA GLY A 101 9.22 -1.35 4.23
C GLY A 101 9.36 -0.02 4.99
N ALA A 102 10.34 0.81 4.63
CA ALA A 102 10.54 2.12 5.23
C ALA A 102 9.36 3.09 4.97
N VAL A 103 8.70 2.97 3.82
CA VAL A 103 7.53 3.78 3.46
C VAL A 103 6.36 3.45 4.39
N PHE A 104 6.13 2.16 4.65
CA PHE A 104 5.11 1.71 5.59
C PHE A 104 5.43 2.12 7.03
N ALA A 105 6.71 2.01 7.44
CA ALA A 105 7.16 2.44 8.76
C ALA A 105 6.92 3.94 8.97
N VAL A 106 7.29 4.78 8.00
CA VAL A 106 7.06 6.23 8.05
C VAL A 106 5.57 6.55 8.05
N GLY A 107 4.78 5.88 7.21
CA GLY A 107 3.34 6.02 7.18
C GLY A 107 2.69 5.69 8.53
N LEU A 108 3.04 4.56 9.14
CA LEU A 108 2.47 4.09 10.41
C LEU A 108 2.90 4.97 11.59
N VAL A 109 4.21 5.11 11.80
CA VAL A 109 4.78 5.88 12.91
C VAL A 109 4.35 7.34 12.82
N GLY A 110 4.45 7.93 11.62
CA GLY A 110 4.02 9.31 11.39
C GLY A 110 2.53 9.50 11.64
N SER A 111 1.67 8.54 11.27
CA SER A 111 0.22 8.63 11.53
C SER A 111 -0.11 8.57 13.02
N ILE A 112 0.57 7.70 13.77
CA ILE A 112 0.43 7.58 15.23
C ILE A 112 0.90 8.86 15.92
N MET A 113 2.08 9.38 15.55
CA MET A 113 2.62 10.64 16.08
C MET A 113 1.73 11.83 15.76
N ALA A 114 1.16 11.86 14.54
CA ALA A 114 0.19 12.87 14.12
C ALA A 114 -1.16 12.74 14.85
N ARG A 115 -1.40 11.63 15.55
CA ARG A 115 -2.71 11.26 16.13
C ARG A 115 -3.82 11.35 15.09
N PHE A 116 -3.49 11.03 13.83
CA PHE A 116 -4.38 11.14 12.68
C PHE A 116 -4.95 12.55 12.42
N LYS A 117 -4.34 13.63 12.93
CA LYS A 117 -4.74 15.02 12.63
C LYS A 117 -4.29 15.43 11.22
N SER A 118 -5.12 16.18 10.48
CA SER A 118 -4.87 16.52 9.06
C SER A 118 -3.48 17.09 8.80
N ARG A 119 -3.06 18.14 9.53
CA ARG A 119 -1.72 18.74 9.36
C ARG A 119 -0.57 17.75 9.58
N GLY A 120 -0.73 16.83 10.53
CA GLY A 120 0.27 15.80 10.80
C GLY A 120 0.29 14.73 9.71
N MET A 121 -0.89 14.25 9.28
CA MET A 121 -1.03 13.30 8.18
C MET A 121 -0.44 13.81 6.88
N ALA A 122 -0.63 15.10 6.56
CA ALA A 122 -0.02 15.72 5.39
C ALA A 122 1.51 15.60 5.43
N ARG A 123 2.14 15.93 6.57
CA ARG A 123 3.60 15.79 6.74
C ARG A 123 4.07 14.35 6.64
N THR A 124 3.33 13.42 7.26
CA THR A 124 3.60 11.99 7.20
C THR A 124 3.61 11.49 5.75
N LEU A 125 2.64 11.90 4.95
CA LEU A 125 2.51 11.44 3.57
C LEU A 125 3.52 12.11 2.63
N PHE A 126 3.88 13.38 2.85
CA PHE A 126 5.02 13.98 2.16
C PHE A 126 6.33 13.26 2.50
N ALA A 127 6.53 12.89 3.76
CA ALA A 127 7.69 12.11 4.18
C ALA A 127 7.69 10.71 3.53
N ALA A 128 6.55 10.03 3.51
CA ALA A 128 6.41 8.73 2.83
C ALA A 128 6.69 8.84 1.32
N ALA A 129 6.21 9.90 0.66
CA ALA A 129 6.50 10.17 -0.75
C ALA A 129 8.00 10.41 -1.01
N LEU A 130 8.66 11.15 -0.12
CA LEU A 130 10.11 11.38 -0.20
C LEU A 130 10.87 10.05 -0.05
N VAL A 131 10.50 9.24 0.95
CA VAL A 131 11.11 7.92 1.15
C VAL A 131 10.91 7.05 -0.08
N GLN A 132 9.69 6.97 -0.62
CA GLN A 132 9.37 6.24 -1.84
C GLN A 132 10.30 6.66 -2.99
N PHE A 133 10.47 7.96 -3.22
CA PHE A 133 11.32 8.49 -4.28
C PHE A 133 12.81 8.14 -4.08
N LEU A 134 13.27 8.10 -2.82
CA LEU A 134 14.67 7.79 -2.49
C LEU A 134 15.01 6.30 -2.63
N VAL A 135 14.04 5.38 -2.51
CA VAL A 135 14.30 3.93 -2.59
C VAL A 135 15.13 3.55 -3.82
N PRO A 136 14.72 3.82 -5.08
CA PRO A 136 15.51 3.42 -6.25
C PRO A 136 16.86 4.14 -6.35
N ILE A 137 16.99 5.36 -5.81
CA ILE A 137 18.27 6.09 -5.76
C ILE A 137 19.24 5.40 -4.80
N ILE A 138 18.76 5.03 -3.61
CA ILE A 138 19.55 4.29 -2.63
C ILE A 138 19.94 2.91 -3.18
N THR A 139 19.05 2.25 -3.92
CA THR A 139 19.36 0.97 -4.58
C THR A 139 20.56 1.09 -5.52
N LEU A 140 20.66 2.15 -6.32
CA LEU A 140 21.79 2.37 -7.23
C LEU A 140 23.13 2.48 -6.49
N ILE A 141 23.12 2.98 -5.25
CA ILE A 141 24.32 3.19 -4.43
C ILE A 141 24.70 1.90 -3.70
N VAL A 142 23.72 1.23 -3.08
CA VAL A 142 23.96 0.05 -2.24
C VAL A 142 24.12 -1.22 -3.06
N TRP A 143 23.41 -1.33 -4.20
CA TRP A 143 23.51 -2.44 -5.15
C TRP A 143 23.77 -1.92 -6.58
N PRO A 144 25.01 -1.48 -6.91
CA PRO A 144 25.33 -0.95 -8.24
C PRO A 144 25.08 -1.95 -9.40
N GLN A 145 25.10 -3.25 -9.09
CA GLN A 145 24.91 -4.34 -10.05
C GLN A 145 23.54 -5.03 -9.90
N VAL A 146 22.54 -4.35 -9.32
CA VAL A 146 21.20 -4.91 -9.14
C VAL A 146 20.55 -5.23 -10.50
N SER A 147 19.84 -6.35 -10.58
CA SER A 147 18.95 -6.61 -11.72
C SER A 147 17.71 -5.73 -11.59
N TRP A 148 17.42 -4.94 -12.62
CA TRP A 148 16.23 -4.10 -12.68
C TRP A 148 15.02 -4.81 -13.31
N GLY A 149 15.16 -6.10 -13.64
CA GLY A 149 14.09 -6.90 -14.23
C GLY A 149 13.67 -6.41 -15.62
N GLY A 150 12.54 -6.91 -16.11
CA GLY A 150 12.01 -6.57 -17.44
C GLY A 150 11.54 -5.12 -17.58
N THR A 151 11.24 -4.44 -16.48
CA THR A 151 10.82 -3.02 -16.46
C THR A 151 12.01 -2.06 -16.64
N GLY A 152 13.22 -2.51 -16.31
CA GLY A 152 14.44 -1.70 -16.36
C GLY A 152 14.42 -0.51 -15.41
N ILE A 153 15.53 0.22 -15.35
CA ILE A 153 15.72 1.36 -14.43
C ILE A 153 14.57 2.38 -14.61
N VAL A 154 14.29 2.76 -15.86
CA VAL A 154 13.26 3.77 -16.17
C VAL A 154 11.89 3.33 -15.67
N GLY A 155 11.48 2.07 -15.89
CA GLY A 155 10.21 1.56 -15.41
C GLY A 155 10.08 1.61 -13.89
N VAL A 156 11.16 1.29 -13.17
CA VAL A 156 11.19 1.38 -11.71
C VAL A 156 11.02 2.82 -11.23
N PHE A 157 11.69 3.79 -11.86
CA PHE A 157 11.53 5.21 -11.51
C PHE A 157 10.12 5.72 -11.81
N VAL A 158 9.51 5.30 -12.93
CA VAL A 158 8.12 5.65 -13.28
C VAL A 158 7.14 5.09 -12.25
N LEU A 159 7.28 3.82 -11.88
CA LEU A 159 6.41 3.19 -10.89
C LEU A 159 6.58 3.83 -9.49
N ASN A 160 7.81 4.19 -9.12
CA ASN A 160 8.07 4.94 -7.89
C ASN A 160 7.45 6.33 -7.91
N ALA A 161 7.57 7.05 -9.02
CA ALA A 161 6.93 8.36 -9.18
C ALA A 161 5.40 8.24 -9.06
N PHE A 162 4.79 7.20 -9.64
CA PHE A 162 3.37 6.93 -9.49
C PHE A 162 2.95 6.78 -8.03
N PHE A 163 3.63 5.93 -7.26
CA PHE A 163 3.32 5.76 -5.83
C PHE A 163 3.59 7.02 -5.00
N ALA A 164 4.70 7.71 -5.26
CA ALA A 164 5.01 8.98 -4.60
C ALA A 164 3.92 10.03 -4.89
N MET A 165 3.40 10.09 -6.12
CA MET A 165 2.29 10.99 -6.48
C MET A 165 1.01 10.66 -5.72
N LEU A 166 0.65 9.39 -5.52
CA LEU A 166 -0.51 9.02 -4.69
C LEU A 166 -0.39 9.57 -3.27
N PHE A 167 0.79 9.46 -2.66
CA PHE A 167 1.05 10.01 -1.33
C PHE A 167 1.05 11.54 -1.33
N VAL A 168 1.61 12.21 -2.34
CA VAL A 168 1.59 13.67 -2.48
C VAL A 168 0.16 14.18 -2.64
N VAL A 169 -0.65 13.58 -3.51
CA VAL A 169 -2.06 13.95 -3.71
C VAL A 169 -2.83 13.80 -2.41
N SER A 170 -2.68 12.66 -1.73
CA SER A 170 -3.27 12.45 -0.40
C SER A 170 -2.82 13.51 0.60
N ALA A 171 -1.52 13.83 0.65
CA ALA A 171 -0.97 14.86 1.53
C ALA A 171 -1.52 16.26 1.26
N MET A 172 -1.71 16.61 -0.01
CA MET A 172 -2.28 17.90 -0.43
C MET A 172 -3.74 18.04 0.00
N LEU A 173 -4.52 16.95 -0.06
CA LEU A 173 -5.91 16.95 0.40
C LEU A 173 -6.05 17.10 1.93
N PHE A 174 -5.00 16.79 2.70
CA PHE A 174 -5.00 16.99 4.15
C PHE A 174 -4.67 18.42 4.60
N ARG A 175 -4.19 19.30 3.70
CA ARG A 175 -3.87 20.70 4.01
C ARG A 175 -5.13 21.53 4.19
#